data_AF-A0AAP0LPZ8-F1
#
_entry.id   AF-A0AAP0LPZ8-F1
#
_cell.length_a   1.000
_cell.length_b   1.000
_cell.length_c   1.000
_cell.angle_alpha   90.00
_cell.angle_beta   90.00
_cell.angle_gamma   90.00
#
_symmetry.space_group_name_H-M   'P 1'
#
loop_
_entity.id
_entity.type
_entity.pdbx_description
1 polymer ?
#
loop_
_entity_poly.entity_id
_entity_poly.type
_entity_poly.pdbx_seq_one_letter_code
_entity_poly.pdbx_strand_id
1 'polypeptide(L)'
;MEHSSSSNSKQRKRIAVPDAPLKAIGFELEELTPERIIGCFRVTQNSCQPFKVLHGGVSALIAESLASMGAHMASGFKRVAGIQLTINHLKSAELGDLVRAVAAPINLGKTIQVWQVRLWKVKEVQSDDGRDHDADHHHHNNSTSSSIMISSSTVTLLCNLPVPDHAKHAGDALKNSASKL
;
A
#
# COMPACT_ATOMS: atom_id res chain seq x y z
N MET A 1 -43.13 -2.23 -12.87
CA MET A 1 -42.35 -1.85 -11.67
C MET A 1 -41.55 -3.06 -11.26
N GLU A 2 -40.32 -3.19 -11.74
CA GLU A 2 -39.37 -4.16 -11.22
C GLU A 2 -37.98 -3.51 -11.27
N HIS A 3 -37.54 -2.95 -10.14
CA HIS A 3 -36.17 -2.49 -9.96
C HIS A 3 -35.35 -3.68 -9.47
N SER A 4 -34.61 -4.30 -10.37
CA SER A 4 -33.52 -5.22 -10.01
C SER A 4 -32.28 -4.40 -9.66
N SER A 5 -32.09 -4.15 -8.37
CA SER A 5 -30.93 -3.47 -7.79
C SER A 5 -29.72 -4.40 -7.77
N SER A 6 -28.86 -4.33 -8.79
CA SER A 6 -27.59 -5.06 -8.79
C SER A 6 -26.57 -4.36 -7.89
N SER A 7 -26.41 -4.87 -6.66
CA SER A 7 -25.36 -4.48 -5.71
C SER A 7 -24.00 -5.04 -6.15
N ASN A 8 -23.35 -4.38 -7.12
CA ASN A 8 -22.01 -4.76 -7.54
C ASN A 8 -20.97 -4.06 -6.65
N SER A 9 -20.62 -4.67 -5.51
CA SER A 9 -19.44 -4.28 -4.75
C SER A 9 -18.20 -4.59 -5.61
N LYS A 10 -17.76 -3.63 -6.42
CA LYS A 10 -16.55 -3.75 -7.26
C LYS A 10 -15.37 -4.13 -6.36
N GLN A 11 -15.01 -5.41 -6.36
CA GLN A 11 -13.79 -5.89 -5.73
C GLN A 11 -12.63 -5.13 -6.40
N ARG A 12 -11.90 -4.33 -5.61
CA ARG A 12 -10.78 -3.54 -6.14
C ARG A 12 -9.79 -4.49 -6.79
N LYS A 13 -9.50 -4.25 -8.06
CA LYS A 13 -8.52 -5.02 -8.82
C LYS A 13 -7.16 -4.90 -8.12
N ARG A 14 -6.55 -6.04 -7.81
CA ARG A 14 -5.21 -6.11 -7.22
C ARG A 14 -4.26 -6.79 -8.19
N ILE A 15 -3.02 -6.31 -8.25
CA ILE A 15 -1.98 -6.93 -9.07
C ILE A 15 -0.73 -7.17 -8.25
N ALA A 16 0.04 -8.19 -8.63
CA ALA A 16 1.36 -8.43 -8.06
C ALA A 16 2.27 -7.21 -8.28
N VAL A 17 3.00 -6.83 -7.24
CA VAL A 17 3.97 -5.73 -7.30
C VAL A 17 5.21 -6.11 -8.12
N PRO A 18 5.72 -5.24 -9.01
CA PRO A 18 6.95 -5.48 -9.76
C PRO A 18 8.21 -5.18 -8.93
N ASP A 19 8.22 -5.63 -7.67
CA ASP A 19 9.31 -5.49 -6.71
C ASP A 19 9.50 -6.83 -6.00
N ALA A 20 10.68 -7.45 -6.14
CA ALA A 20 10.90 -8.81 -5.66
C ALA A 20 10.82 -8.94 -4.12
N PRO A 21 11.44 -8.05 -3.31
CA PRO A 21 11.23 -8.02 -1.87
C PRO A 21 9.76 -7.91 -1.45
N LEU A 22 9.00 -6.99 -2.04
CA LEU A 22 7.58 -6.81 -1.72
C LEU A 22 6.74 -8.00 -2.18
N LYS A 23 7.07 -8.61 -3.32
CA LYS A 23 6.42 -9.84 -3.80
C LYS A 23 6.65 -10.99 -2.82
N ALA A 24 7.84 -11.11 -2.23
CA ALA A 24 8.16 -12.18 -1.28
C ALA A 24 7.33 -12.13 0.01
N ILE A 25 6.87 -10.95 0.42
CA ILE A 25 5.98 -10.78 1.58
C ILE A 25 4.48 -10.78 1.20
N GLY A 26 4.16 -11.00 -0.08
CA GLY A 26 2.77 -11.06 -0.57
C GLY A 26 2.09 -9.70 -0.70
N PHE A 27 2.85 -8.64 -0.99
CA PHE A 27 2.28 -7.32 -1.22
C PHE A 27 1.64 -7.19 -2.61
N GLU A 28 0.47 -6.58 -2.65
CA GLU A 28 -0.33 -6.35 -3.86
C GLU A 28 -0.64 -4.87 -4.04
N LEU A 29 -0.60 -4.39 -5.28
CA LEU A 29 -0.94 -3.01 -5.64
C LEU A 29 -2.45 -2.89 -5.93
N GLU A 30 -3.06 -1.82 -5.43
CA GLU A 30 -4.45 -1.43 -5.65
C GLU A 30 -4.57 -0.17 -6.54
N GLU A 31 -3.60 0.73 -6.47
CA GLU A 31 -3.58 1.99 -7.24
C GLU A 31 -2.12 2.38 -7.51
N LEU A 32 -1.86 2.85 -8.72
CA LEU A 32 -0.52 3.24 -9.14
C LEU A 32 -0.58 4.46 -10.05
N THR A 33 -0.48 5.67 -9.47
CA THR A 33 -0.46 6.95 -10.20
C THR A 33 0.71 7.84 -9.74
N PRO A 34 1.08 8.87 -10.52
CA PRO A 34 2.11 9.84 -10.12
C PRO A 34 1.79 10.61 -8.83
N GLU A 35 0.52 10.66 -8.41
CA GLU A 35 0.06 11.38 -7.22
C GLU A 35 -0.19 10.45 -6.03
N ARG A 36 -0.35 9.14 -6.27
CA ARG A 36 -0.73 8.20 -5.23
C ARG A 36 -0.42 6.76 -5.59
N ILE A 37 0.17 6.05 -4.63
CA ILE A 37 0.41 4.61 -4.72
C ILE A 37 -0.33 3.95 -3.56
N ILE A 38 -1.12 2.92 -3.83
CA ILE A 38 -1.84 2.17 -2.82
C ILE A 38 -1.58 0.69 -3.02
N GLY A 39 -1.37 -0.01 -1.91
CA GLY A 39 -1.36 -1.46 -1.91
C GLY A 39 -1.71 -2.02 -0.54
N CYS A 40 -1.81 -3.34 -0.46
CA CYS A 40 -2.03 -4.04 0.78
C CYS A 40 -1.28 -5.37 0.82
N PHE A 41 -1.12 -5.90 2.03
CA PHE A 41 -0.64 -7.25 2.25
C PHE A 41 -1.21 -7.77 3.57
N ARG A 42 -1.29 -9.09 3.71
CA ARG A 42 -1.61 -9.72 4.99
C ARG A 42 -0.32 -9.98 5.74
N VAL A 43 -0.28 -9.68 7.04
CA VAL A 43 0.87 -10.00 7.87
C VAL A 43 1.00 -11.52 7.94
N THR A 44 2.07 -12.07 7.37
CA THR A 44 2.42 -13.49 7.39
C THR A 44 3.68 -13.73 8.21
N GLN A 45 4.03 -14.99 8.45
CA GLN A 45 5.24 -15.38 9.17
C GLN A 45 6.51 -14.75 8.56
N ASN A 46 6.57 -14.59 7.23
CA ASN A 46 7.71 -14.00 6.51
C ASN A 46 7.84 -12.47 6.72
N SER A 47 6.81 -11.84 7.29
CA SER A 47 6.78 -10.41 7.60
C SER A 47 6.81 -10.11 9.10
N CYS A 48 6.82 -11.14 9.95
CA CYS A 48 6.79 -10.99 11.39
C CYS A 48 8.19 -10.91 11.99
N GLN A 49 8.32 -10.14 13.08
CA GLN A 49 9.39 -10.35 14.04
C GLN A 49 9.07 -11.56 14.96
N PRO A 50 10.02 -12.05 15.79
CA PRO A 50 9.82 -13.25 16.61
C PRO A 50 8.57 -13.24 17.51
N PHE A 51 8.04 -12.06 17.86
CA PHE A 51 6.84 -11.88 18.67
C PHE A 51 5.52 -11.91 17.88
N LYS A 52 5.51 -12.46 16.66
CA LYS A 52 4.30 -12.62 15.81
C LYS A 52 3.55 -11.31 15.51
N VAL A 53 4.29 -10.21 15.45
CA VAL A 53 3.81 -8.92 14.98
C VAL A 53 4.65 -8.45 13.81
N LEU A 54 4.09 -7.57 12.98
CA LEU A 54 4.77 -7.00 11.81
C LEU A 54 6.14 -6.45 12.18
N HIS A 55 7.17 -6.90 11.47
CA HIS A 55 8.54 -6.43 11.63
C HIS A 55 8.65 -4.97 11.16
N GLY A 56 9.23 -4.08 11.97
CA GLY A 56 9.38 -2.66 11.62
C GLY A 56 10.13 -2.43 10.29
N GLY A 57 11.18 -3.22 10.04
CA GLY A 57 11.91 -3.25 8.77
C GLY A 57 11.05 -3.58 7.53
N VAL A 58 9.97 -4.37 7.67
CA VAL A 58 9.04 -4.61 6.55
C VAL A 58 8.20 -3.36 6.27
N SER A 59 7.80 -2.62 7.31
CA SER A 59 7.11 -1.34 7.12
C SER A 59 8.03 -0.30 6.43
N ALA A 60 9.31 -0.28 6.81
CA ALA A 60 10.32 0.56 6.18
C ALA A 60 10.57 0.16 4.70
N LEU A 61 10.64 -1.14 4.41
CA LEU A 61 10.76 -1.67 3.04
C LEU A 61 9.57 -1.23 2.16
N ILE A 62 8.35 -1.35 2.67
CA ILE A 62 7.13 -0.90 1.98
C ILE A 62 7.20 0.61 1.74
N ALA A 63 7.59 1.39 2.74
CA ALA A 63 7.73 2.84 2.59
C ALA A 63 8.72 3.22 1.48
N GLU A 64 9.92 2.65 1.50
CA GLU A 64 10.96 2.91 0.50
C GLU A 64 10.48 2.54 -0.91
N SER A 65 9.91 1.36 -1.05
CA SER A 65 9.48 0.81 -2.34
C SER A 65 8.37 1.66 -2.97
N LEU A 66 7.31 1.97 -2.22
CA LEU A 66 6.18 2.74 -2.76
C LEU A 66 6.56 4.19 -3.07
N ALA A 67 7.36 4.82 -2.22
CA ALA A 67 7.86 6.17 -2.48
C ALA A 67 8.76 6.22 -3.74
N SER A 68 9.64 5.22 -3.90
CA SER A 68 10.50 5.09 -5.09
C SER A 68 9.69 4.91 -6.37
N MET A 69 8.67 4.04 -6.34
CA MET A 69 7.75 3.83 -7.46
C MET A 69 7.01 5.12 -7.82
N GLY A 70 6.46 5.82 -6.82
CA GLY A 70 5.76 7.09 -7.00
C GLY A 70 6.68 8.16 -7.60
N ALA A 71 7.89 8.32 -7.06
CA ALA A 71 8.85 9.30 -7.57
C ALA A 71 9.35 8.98 -8.99
N HIS A 72 9.52 7.69 -9.30
CA HIS A 72 9.85 7.25 -10.66
C HIS A 72 8.76 7.67 -11.64
N MET A 73 7.48 7.47 -11.30
CA MET A 73 6.35 7.88 -12.14
C MET A 73 6.22 9.40 -12.24
N ALA A 74 6.26 10.12 -11.11
CA ALA A 74 6.13 11.57 -11.07
C ALA A 74 7.26 12.33 -11.76
N SER A 75 8.44 11.71 -11.89
CA SER A 75 9.55 12.26 -12.68
C SER A 75 9.45 11.97 -14.18
N GLY A 76 8.39 11.31 -14.66
CA GLY A 76 8.27 10.88 -16.05
C GLY A 76 9.15 9.67 -16.36
N PHE A 77 9.20 8.71 -15.43
CA PHE A 77 10.01 7.48 -15.51
C PHE A 77 11.52 7.75 -15.61
N LYS A 78 12.00 8.80 -14.93
CA LYS A 78 13.44 9.08 -14.80
C LYS A 78 14.02 8.32 -13.61
N ARG A 79 15.32 8.02 -13.63
CA ARG A 79 15.95 7.30 -12.51
C ARG A 79 15.88 8.15 -11.25
N VAL A 80 15.48 7.50 -10.17
CA VAL A 80 15.42 8.05 -8.81
C VAL A 80 16.24 7.18 -7.86
N ALA A 81 16.65 7.73 -6.73
CA ALA A 81 17.26 6.99 -5.63
C ALA A 81 16.80 7.58 -4.30
N GLY A 82 16.35 6.75 -3.36
CA GLY A 82 16.14 7.16 -1.98
C GLY A 82 17.48 7.55 -1.35
N ILE A 83 17.50 8.70 -0.70
CA ILE A 83 18.68 9.22 0.02
C ILE A 83 18.43 9.32 1.52
N GLN A 84 17.17 9.29 1.95
CA GLN A 84 16.79 9.39 3.35
C GLN A 84 15.39 8.78 3.55
N LEU A 85 15.25 7.94 4.58
CA LEU A 85 13.98 7.39 5.05
C LEU A 85 13.85 7.63 6.55
N THR A 86 12.82 8.36 6.98
CA THR A 86 12.41 8.45 8.39
C THR A 86 11.09 7.73 8.55
N ILE A 87 10.98 6.87 9.56
CA ILE A 87 9.75 6.12 9.86
C ILE A 87 9.45 6.15 11.36
N ASN A 88 8.18 6.35 11.69
CA ASN A 88 7.66 6.18 13.05
C ASN A 88 6.74 4.96 13.09
N HIS A 89 6.97 4.06 14.03
CA HIS A 89 6.09 2.93 14.32
C HIS A 89 5.16 3.31 15.47
N LEU A 90 3.87 3.46 15.17
CA LEU A 90 2.89 4.03 16.08
C LEU A 90 2.14 2.94 16.87
N LYS A 91 1.82 1.82 16.22
CA LYS A 91 1.08 0.68 16.79
C LYS A 91 1.50 -0.62 16.12
N SER A 92 1.28 -1.75 16.80
CA SER A 92 1.52 -3.08 16.25
C SER A 92 0.39 -3.54 15.31
N ALA A 93 0.78 -4.36 14.32
CA ALA A 93 -0.11 -5.24 13.55
C ALA A 93 0.29 -6.68 13.83
N GLU A 94 -0.69 -7.54 14.10
CA GLU A 94 -0.49 -8.93 14.49
C GLU A 94 -0.46 -9.85 13.27
N LEU A 95 0.10 -11.06 13.42
CA LEU A 95 0.01 -12.10 12.42
C LEU A 95 -1.45 -12.30 11.97
N GLY A 96 -1.70 -12.20 10.66
CA GLY A 96 -3.03 -12.31 10.07
C GLY A 96 -3.73 -10.97 9.81
N ASP A 97 -3.30 -9.87 10.43
CA ASP A 97 -3.86 -8.53 10.17
C ASP A 97 -3.68 -8.16 8.68
N LEU A 98 -4.72 -7.56 8.09
CA LEU A 98 -4.62 -6.93 6.77
C LEU A 98 -4.06 -5.51 6.95
N VAL A 99 -2.95 -5.23 6.28
CA VAL A 99 -2.30 -3.91 6.30
C VAL A 99 -2.42 -3.26 4.94
N ARG A 100 -2.90 -2.02 4.92
CA ARG A 100 -2.99 -1.18 3.71
C ARG A 100 -1.98 -0.04 3.81
N ALA A 101 -1.22 0.18 2.74
CA ALA A 101 -0.24 1.23 2.62
C ALA A 101 -0.68 2.27 1.57
N VAL A 102 -0.44 3.54 1.85
CA VAL A 102 -0.67 4.65 0.92
C VAL A 102 0.57 5.53 0.90
N ALA A 103 1.16 5.70 -0.29
CA ALA A 103 2.19 6.69 -0.56
C ALA A 103 1.60 7.87 -1.33
N ALA A 104 1.95 9.08 -0.94
CA ALA A 104 1.57 10.33 -1.63
C ALA A 104 2.70 11.35 -1.53
N PRO A 105 2.89 12.21 -2.54
CA PRO A 105 3.95 13.20 -2.52
C PRO A 105 3.65 14.32 -1.52
N ILE A 106 4.67 14.73 -0.77
CA ILE A 106 4.70 15.99 -0.01
C ILE A 106 5.29 17.11 -0.88
N ASN A 107 6.32 16.80 -1.67
CA ASN A 107 6.99 17.76 -2.56
C ASN A 107 7.48 17.05 -3.83
N LEU A 108 7.21 17.65 -5.00
CA LEU A 108 7.59 17.12 -6.33
C LEU A 108 8.60 18.04 -7.04
N GLY A 109 9.77 18.22 -6.45
CA GLY A 109 10.85 18.98 -7.09
C GLY A 109 11.52 18.19 -8.23
N LYS A 110 12.21 18.92 -9.13
CA LYS A 110 12.97 18.31 -10.23
C LYS A 110 14.15 17.48 -9.72
N THR A 111 14.85 17.97 -8.70
CA THR A 111 16.03 17.29 -8.14
C THR A 111 15.67 16.46 -6.92
N ILE A 112 14.84 17.00 -6.03
CA ILE A 112 14.43 16.31 -4.80
C ILE A 112 12.92 16.14 -4.82
N GLN A 113 12.47 14.91 -4.56
CA GLN A 113 11.09 14.62 -4.20
C GLN A 113 11.01 14.13 -2.77
N VAL A 114 9.89 14.43 -2.11
CA VAL A 114 9.60 13.96 -0.75
C VAL A 114 8.23 13.32 -0.77
N TRP A 115 8.15 12.09 -0.27
CA TRP A 115 6.94 11.28 -0.26
C TRP A 115 6.60 10.85 1.16
N GLN A 116 5.33 10.93 1.53
CA GLN A 116 4.81 10.36 2.77
C GLN A 116 4.29 8.96 2.48
N VAL A 117 4.63 7.99 3.31
CA VAL A 117 3.97 6.67 3.30
C VAL A 117 3.33 6.39 4.64
N ARG A 118 2.07 6.00 4.62
CA ARG A 118 1.31 5.65 5.83
C ARG A 118 0.76 4.25 5.70
N LEU A 119 0.83 3.50 6.80
CA LEU A 119 0.31 2.13 6.89
C LEU A 119 -0.80 2.09 7.93
N TRP A 120 -1.87 1.37 7.62
CA TRP A 120 -2.99 1.12 8.53
C TRP A 120 -3.29 -0.37 8.58
N LYS A 121 -3.53 -0.91 9.77
CA LYS A 121 -4.25 -2.18 9.88
C LYS A 121 -5.75 -1.92 9.72
N VAL A 122 -6.40 -2.71 8.89
CA VAL A 122 -7.82 -2.59 8.57
C VAL A 122 -8.58 -3.79 9.13
N LYS A 123 -9.73 -3.55 9.75
CA LYS A 123 -10.63 -4.62 10.14
C LYS A 123 -11.32 -5.17 8.89
N GLU A 124 -11.17 -6.46 8.63
CA GLU A 124 -12.04 -7.13 7.67
C GLU A 124 -13.44 -7.24 8.30
N VAL A 125 -14.45 -6.77 7.56
CA VAL A 125 -15.84 -7.03 7.94
C VAL A 125 -16.06 -8.51 7.63
N GLN A 126 -16.15 -9.34 8.66
CA GLN A 126 -16.70 -10.68 8.50
C GLN A 126 -18.16 -10.48 8.08
N SER A 127 -18.50 -10.92 6.88
CA SER A 127 -19.88 -11.22 6.53
C SER A 127 -20.32 -12.30 7.50
N ASP A 128 -21.10 -11.90 8.50
CA ASP A 128 -21.77 -12.80 9.41
C ASP A 128 -22.68 -13.69 8.55
N ASP A 129 -22.26 -14.93 8.35
CA ASP A 129 -23.01 -15.91 7.58
C ASP A 129 -24.23 -16.26 8.43
N GLY A 130 -25.39 -15.78 7.97
CA GLY A 130 -26.62 -15.64 8.74
C GLY A 130 -26.93 -16.84 9.63
N ARG A 131 -26.76 -16.65 10.94
CA ARG A 131 -27.49 -17.43 11.93
C ARG A 131 -28.68 -16.59 12.37
N ASP A 132 -29.83 -16.89 11.77
CA ASP A 132 -31.13 -16.43 12.22
C ASP A 132 -31.33 -16.84 13.68
N HIS A 133 -31.14 -15.88 14.58
CA HIS A 133 -31.70 -15.91 15.93
C HIS A 133 -32.48 -14.63 16.12
N ASP A 134 -33.81 -14.80 16.11
CA ASP A 134 -34.80 -13.80 16.46
C ASP A 134 -34.43 -13.09 17.77
N ALA A 135 -34.05 -11.81 17.68
CA ALA A 135 -34.14 -10.89 18.79
C ALA A 135 -34.14 -9.43 18.32
N ASP A 136 -35.26 -8.78 18.63
CA ASP A 136 -35.55 -7.37 18.52
C ASP A 136 -34.42 -6.49 19.13
N HIS A 137 -33.61 -5.84 18.30
CA HIS A 137 -32.76 -4.74 18.73
C HIS A 137 -32.55 -3.72 17.61
N HIS A 138 -33.22 -2.56 17.76
CA HIS A 138 -32.84 -1.34 17.07
C HIS A 138 -31.46 -0.88 17.56
N HIS A 139 -30.42 -1.37 16.90
CA HIS A 139 -29.07 -0.81 16.98
C HIS A 139 -28.73 -0.12 15.67
N HIS A 140 -28.63 1.20 15.73
CA HIS A 140 -28.16 2.05 14.64
C HIS A 140 -26.65 1.84 14.49
N ASN A 141 -26.25 0.77 13.78
CA ASN A 141 -24.84 0.40 13.64
C ASN A 141 -24.21 1.22 12.51
N ASN A 142 -23.72 2.41 12.83
CA ASN A 142 -22.87 3.18 11.93
C ASN A 142 -21.46 2.55 11.94
N SER A 143 -21.32 1.37 11.32
CA SER A 143 -20.09 0.59 11.24
C SER A 143 -19.07 1.31 10.35
N THR A 144 -18.46 2.34 10.92
CA THR A 144 -17.30 3.02 10.33
C THR A 144 -16.15 2.04 10.43
N SER A 145 -15.73 1.44 9.31
CA SER A 145 -14.59 0.53 9.25
C SER A 145 -13.37 1.19 9.90
N SER A 146 -13.09 0.84 11.16
CA SER A 146 -12.05 1.49 11.95
C SER A 146 -10.68 1.02 11.48
N SER A 147 -10.03 1.82 10.64
CA SER A 147 -8.63 1.63 10.27
C SER A 147 -7.73 2.24 11.34
N ILE A 148 -6.74 1.51 11.82
CA ILE A 148 -5.79 1.98 12.83
C ILE A 148 -4.44 2.23 12.14
N MET A 149 -3.95 3.47 12.18
CA MET A 149 -2.62 3.78 11.64
C MET A 149 -1.55 3.10 12.51
N ILE A 150 -0.66 2.35 11.85
CA ILE A 150 0.42 1.60 12.51
C ILE A 150 1.79 2.23 12.23
N SER A 151 1.92 2.97 11.13
CA SER A 151 3.17 3.67 10.81
C SER A 151 2.96 4.88 9.90
N SER A 152 3.83 5.87 10.04
CA SER A 152 3.96 7.03 9.14
C SER A 152 5.44 7.28 8.86
N SER A 153 5.79 7.47 7.60
CA SER A 153 7.14 7.71 7.14
C SER A 153 7.23 8.86 6.15
N THR A 154 8.43 9.40 6.02
CA THR A 154 8.84 10.32 4.96
C THR A 154 10.05 9.75 4.26
N VAL A 155 10.01 9.73 2.92
CA VAL A 155 11.11 9.28 2.06
C VAL A 155 11.55 10.46 1.20
N THR A 156 12.84 10.77 1.23
CA THR A 156 13.46 11.78 0.37
C THR A 156 14.21 11.09 -0.74
N LEU A 157 13.93 11.49 -1.98
CA LEU A 157 14.50 10.88 -3.19
C LEU A 157 15.21 11.93 -4.03
N LEU A 158 16.38 11.54 -4.53
CA LEU A 158 17.11 12.25 -5.57
C LEU A 158 16.60 11.78 -6.93
N CYS A 159 16.20 12.72 -7.79
CA CYS A 159 15.54 12.47 -9.07
C CYS A 159 16.40 12.94 -10.25
N ASN A 160 15.99 12.53 -11.45
CA ASN A 160 16.68 12.86 -12.72
C ASN A 160 18.13 12.37 -12.78
N LEU A 161 18.40 11.23 -12.16
CA LEU A 161 19.73 10.62 -12.22
C LEU A 161 20.00 10.05 -13.63
N PRO A 162 21.28 10.02 -14.06
CA PRO A 162 21.66 9.31 -15.28
C PRO A 162 21.30 7.82 -15.20
N VAL A 163 20.73 7.27 -16.26
CA VAL A 163 20.38 5.85 -16.37
C VAL A 163 21.57 5.09 -16.97
N PRO A 164 22.17 4.12 -16.28
CA PRO A 164 23.21 3.26 -16.84
C PRO A 164 22.68 2.40 -17.99
N ASP A 165 23.54 2.04 -18.94
CA ASP A 165 23.12 1.29 -20.14
C ASP A 165 22.42 -0.05 -19.83
N HIS A 166 22.93 -0.79 -18.83
CA HIS A 166 22.36 -2.07 -18.41
C HIS A 166 20.98 -1.94 -17.73
N ALA A 167 20.54 -0.73 -17.40
CA ALA A 167 19.33 -0.48 -16.63
C ALA A 167 18.26 0.32 -17.41
N LYS A 168 18.40 0.47 -18.73
CA LYS A 168 17.45 1.23 -19.58
C LYS A 168 16.01 0.73 -19.49
N HIS A 169 15.81 -0.56 -19.22
CA HIS A 169 14.50 -1.21 -19.15
C HIS A 169 13.96 -1.36 -17.72
N ALA A 170 14.66 -0.83 -16.70
CA ALA A 170 14.28 -1.01 -15.30
C ALA A 170 12.88 -0.46 -14.97
N GLY A 171 12.40 0.55 -15.70
CA GLY A 171 11.06 1.13 -15.50
C GLY A 171 9.91 0.38 -16.19
N ASP A 172 10.19 -0.58 -17.07
CA ASP A 172 9.18 -1.16 -17.96
C ASP A 172 8.16 -2.01 -17.20
N ALA A 173 8.59 -2.74 -16.17
CA ALA A 173 7.69 -3.51 -15.31
C ALA A 173 6.69 -2.61 -14.55
N LEU A 174 7.14 -1.42 -14.12
CA LEU A 174 6.27 -0.46 -13.45
C LEU A 174 5.24 0.14 -14.41
N LYS A 175 5.66 0.54 -15.62
CA LYS A 175 4.76 1.04 -16.68
C LYS A 175 3.67 0.02 -17.00
N ASN A 176 4.05 -1.24 -17.18
CA ASN A 176 3.13 -2.35 -17.47
C ASN A 176 2.16 -2.63 -16.31
N SER A 177 2.54 -2.31 -15.08
CA SER A 177 1.67 -2.42 -13.90
C SER A 177 0.70 -1.25 -13.84
N ALA A 178 1.17 -0.04 -14.13
CA ALA A 178 0.35 1.18 -14.16
C ALA A 178 -0.74 1.12 -15.23
N SER A 179 -0.50 0.49 -16.38
CA SER A 179 -1.54 0.32 -17.40
C SER A 179 -2.64 -0.68 -17.02
N LYS A 180 -2.50 -1.41 -15.91
CA LYS A 180 -3.45 -2.43 -15.46
C LYS A 180 -4.33 -1.97 -14.30
N LEU A 181 -4.00 -0.86 -13.65
CA LEU A 181 -4.68 -0.27 -12.50
C LEU A 181 -5.22 1.11 -12.87
#